data_AF-X0XMR9-F1
#
_entry.id   AF-X0XMR9-F1
#
_cell.length_a   1.000
_cell.length_b   1.000
_cell.length_c   1.000
_cell.angle_alpha   90.00
_cell.angle_beta   90.00
_cell.angle_gamma   90.00
#
_symmetry.space_group_name_H-M   'P 1'
#
loop_
_entity.id
_entity.type
_entity.pdbx_description
1 polymer ?
#
loop_
_entity_poly.entity_id
_entity_poly.type
_entity_poly.pdbx_seq_one_letter_code
_entity_poly.pdbx_strand_id
1 'polypeptide(L)'
;QAAIRVTKLPSYTNEFLGLVNFFQDTADESTTVPRALHGSSDLGQGAAAKTATGMSMLIGAANITLKDQVQFFDDGVTKKFIKAMYFWNMEFNSKDRIKGDFNIVARGSKSLIAKEVKMEQINQFLALTNNEIDMQYIKRDVLLRELAEIFDLDKLGFIRSEAEVAKNQADQQASAKRQEDHAILLEAMKAESSGHSPDAVEKTIQLFGIQTPGGPPQNPNQVQERIA
;
A
#
# COMPACT_ATOMS: atom_id res chain seq x y z
N GLN A 1 -36.55 -15.85 73.57
CA GLN A 1 -35.55 -16.01 72.50
C GLN A 1 -36.10 -15.29 71.26
N ALA A 2 -35.31 -14.40 70.63
CA ALA A 2 -35.75 -13.71 69.43
C ALA A 2 -35.84 -14.70 68.25
N ALA A 3 -37.01 -14.80 67.63
CA ALA A 3 -37.33 -15.81 66.61
C ALA A 3 -36.81 -15.47 65.20
N ILE A 4 -36.22 -14.29 65.00
CA ILE A 4 -35.67 -13.87 63.71
C ILE A 4 -34.23 -13.37 63.94
N ARG A 5 -33.27 -14.05 63.30
CA ARG A 5 -31.86 -13.69 63.28
C ARG A 5 -31.51 -13.14 61.90
N VAL A 6 -31.14 -11.86 61.83
CA VAL A 6 -30.63 -11.26 60.57
C VAL A 6 -29.13 -11.50 60.49
N THR A 7 -28.72 -12.46 59.66
CA THR A 7 -27.32 -12.71 59.34
C THR A 7 -26.96 -11.87 58.11
N LYS A 8 -26.09 -10.87 58.28
CA LYS A 8 -25.53 -10.13 57.14
C LYS A 8 -24.33 -10.91 56.60
N LEU A 9 -24.47 -11.48 55.41
CA LEU A 9 -23.34 -12.06 54.70
C LEU A 9 -22.45 -10.92 54.17
N PRO A 10 -21.14 -10.90 54.50
CA PRO A 10 -20.23 -9.93 53.91
C PRO A 10 -20.14 -10.18 52.39
N SER A 11 -20.20 -9.10 51.62
CA SER A 11 -20.03 -9.15 50.17
C SER A 11 -18.54 -9.12 49.83
N TYR A 12 -18.04 -10.19 49.22
CA TYR A 12 -16.68 -10.29 48.68
C TYR A 12 -16.63 -10.09 47.16
N THR A 13 -17.67 -9.46 46.61
CA THR A 13 -17.80 -9.29 45.15
C THR A 13 -16.60 -8.54 44.57
N ASN A 14 -16.03 -7.57 45.29
CA ASN A 14 -14.88 -6.81 44.79
C ASN A 14 -13.61 -7.66 44.73
N GLU A 15 -13.39 -8.53 45.71
CA GLU A 15 -12.28 -9.48 45.76
C GLU A 15 -12.41 -10.54 44.67
N PHE A 16 -13.63 -11.03 44.42
CA PHE A 16 -13.89 -11.95 43.30
C PHE A 16 -13.70 -11.28 41.94
N LEU A 17 -14.10 -10.02 41.78
CA LEU A 17 -13.83 -9.26 40.56
C LEU A 17 -12.32 -9.07 40.35
N GLY A 18 -11.55 -8.81 41.42
CA GLY A 18 -10.10 -8.75 41.36
C GLY A 18 -9.46 -10.08 40.92
N LEU A 19 -9.96 -11.19 41.46
CA LEU A 19 -9.51 -12.53 41.08
C LEU A 19 -9.84 -12.87 39.61
N VAL A 20 -11.03 -12.47 39.14
CA VAL A 20 -11.43 -12.65 37.73
C VAL A 20 -10.50 -11.87 36.80
N ASN A 21 -10.16 -10.63 37.12
CA ASN A 21 -9.22 -9.83 36.32
C ASN A 21 -7.83 -10.49 36.28
N PHE A 22 -7.32 -10.99 37.41
CA PHE A 22 -6.04 -11.70 37.45
C PHE A 22 -6.03 -12.94 36.54
N PHE A 23 -7.10 -13.75 36.56
CA PHE A 23 -7.21 -14.91 35.69
C PHE A 23 -7.35 -14.52 34.21
N GLN A 24 -8.03 -13.41 33.91
CA GLN A 24 -8.11 -12.88 32.54
C GLN A 24 -6.72 -12.45 32.04
N ASP A 25 -6.00 -11.64 32.82
CA ASP A 25 -4.67 -11.17 32.44
C ASP A 25 -3.68 -12.35 32.28
N THR A 26 -3.74 -13.35 33.17
CA THR A 26 -2.93 -14.57 33.07
C THR A 26 -3.32 -15.42 31.85
N ALA A 27 -4.60 -15.48 31.51
CA ALA A 27 -5.08 -16.18 30.32
C ALA A 27 -4.57 -15.49 29.04
N ASP A 28 -4.55 -14.17 29.00
CA ASP A 28 -4.02 -13.42 27.85
C ASP A 28 -2.51 -13.59 27.70
N GLU A 29 -1.75 -13.58 28.80
CA GLU A 29 -0.31 -13.85 28.78
C GLU A 29 0.00 -15.26 28.29
N SER A 30 -0.72 -16.27 28.79
CA SER A 30 -0.49 -17.67 28.44
C SER A 30 -0.96 -18.07 27.04
N THR A 31 -2.05 -17.49 26.55
CA THR A 31 -2.53 -17.71 25.16
C THR A 31 -1.77 -16.87 24.15
N THR A 32 -1.08 -15.83 24.62
CA THR A 32 -0.33 -14.90 23.78
C THR A 32 -1.19 -14.18 22.73
N VAL A 33 -2.51 -14.16 22.93
CA VAL A 33 -3.48 -13.43 22.11
C VAL A 33 -3.90 -12.18 22.88
N PRO A 34 -3.43 -10.98 22.49
CA PRO A 34 -3.78 -9.77 23.22
C PRO A 34 -5.28 -9.46 23.13
N ARG A 35 -5.87 -8.95 24.22
CA ARG A 35 -7.27 -8.45 24.27
C ARG A 35 -7.62 -7.48 23.15
N ALA A 36 -6.63 -6.73 22.67
CA ALA A 36 -6.75 -5.82 21.52
C ALA A 36 -7.30 -6.52 20.25
N LEU A 37 -6.96 -7.80 20.04
CA LEU A 37 -7.42 -8.58 18.89
C LEU A 37 -8.89 -9.04 19.04
N HIS A 38 -9.38 -9.18 20.26
CA HIS A 38 -10.74 -9.65 20.54
C HIS A 38 -11.83 -8.57 20.37
N GLY A 39 -11.46 -7.36 19.95
CA GLY A 39 -12.42 -6.27 19.71
C GLY A 39 -13.08 -5.75 20.99
N SER A 40 -12.64 -6.21 22.17
CA SER A 40 -13.10 -5.66 23.44
C SER A 40 -12.52 -4.25 23.59
N SER A 41 -13.40 -3.26 23.51
CA SER A 41 -13.13 -1.84 23.76
C SER A 41 -12.63 -1.54 25.19
N ASP A 42 -12.55 -2.56 26.03
CA ASP A 42 -11.91 -2.54 27.34
C ASP A 42 -10.44 -2.98 27.22
N LEU A 43 -9.66 -2.26 26.40
CA LEU A 43 -8.21 -2.31 26.51
C LEU A 43 -7.87 -1.67 27.86
N GLY A 44 -7.43 -2.49 28.81
CA GLY A 44 -7.20 -2.11 30.20
C GLY A 44 -6.57 -0.73 30.35
N GLN A 45 -7.26 0.14 31.10
CA GLN A 45 -6.82 1.34 31.83
C GLN A 45 -5.54 2.07 31.38
N GLY A 46 -5.27 2.17 30.08
CA GLY A 46 -4.15 2.93 29.53
C GLY A 46 -4.66 3.90 28.49
N ALA A 47 -4.55 5.21 28.75
CA ALA A 47 -4.90 6.26 27.78
C ALA A 47 -4.18 6.08 26.41
N ALA A 48 -3.05 5.36 26.39
CA ALA A 48 -2.31 5.00 25.18
C ALA A 48 -3.06 4.02 24.25
N ALA A 49 -3.83 3.07 24.80
CA ALA A 49 -4.58 2.07 24.03
C ALA A 49 -5.77 2.68 23.24
N LYS A 50 -6.19 3.90 23.59
CA LYS A 50 -7.27 4.64 22.91
C LYS A 50 -6.77 5.50 21.74
N THR A 51 -5.46 5.61 21.52
CA THR A 51 -4.89 6.37 20.39
C THR A 51 -4.60 5.44 19.23
N ALA A 52 -4.86 5.87 18.00
CA ALA A 52 -4.62 5.06 16.79
C ALA A 52 -3.16 4.55 16.71
N THR A 53 -2.20 5.35 17.19
CA THR A 53 -0.78 5.00 17.25
C THR A 53 -0.49 3.95 18.33
N GLY A 54 -1.04 4.10 19.53
CA GLY A 54 -0.84 3.12 20.61
C GLY A 54 -1.54 1.79 20.33
N MET A 55 -2.73 1.81 19.73
CA MET A 55 -3.41 0.61 19.23
C MET A 55 -2.57 -0.09 18.14
N SER A 56 -2.00 0.66 17.21
CA SER A 56 -1.15 0.09 16.14
C SER A 56 0.13 -0.55 16.69
N MET A 57 0.74 0.02 17.73
CA MET A 57 1.89 -0.60 18.42
C MET A 57 1.50 -1.91 19.11
N LEU A 58 0.38 -1.94 19.82
CA LEU A 58 -0.11 -3.15 20.49
C LEU A 58 -0.49 -4.24 19.49
N ILE A 59 -1.12 -3.89 18.36
CA ILE A 59 -1.42 -4.82 17.27
C ILE A 59 -0.14 -5.32 16.59
N GLY A 60 0.86 -4.44 16.41
CA GLY A 60 2.17 -4.82 15.88
C GLY A 60 2.86 -5.89 16.74
N ALA A 61 2.84 -5.74 18.06
CA ALA A 61 3.35 -6.75 19.00
C ALA A 61 2.52 -8.04 18.97
N ALA A 62 1.18 -7.94 18.89
CA ALA A 62 0.27 -9.08 18.78
C ALA A 62 0.49 -9.91 17.51
N ASN A 63 0.89 -9.28 16.41
CA ASN A 63 1.15 -9.98 15.15
C ASN A 63 2.39 -10.88 15.24
N ILE A 64 3.35 -10.61 16.14
CA ILE A 64 4.53 -11.47 16.33
C ILE A 64 4.10 -12.83 16.86
N THR A 65 3.23 -12.84 17.86
CA THR A 65 2.83 -14.05 18.57
C THR A 65 1.90 -14.91 17.73
N LEU A 66 1.05 -14.28 16.92
CA LEU A 66 0.26 -14.98 15.91
C LEU A 66 1.14 -15.68 14.85
N LYS A 67 2.24 -15.06 14.43
CA LYS A 67 3.17 -15.68 13.46
C LYS A 67 3.83 -16.93 14.03
N ASP A 68 4.25 -16.87 15.29
CA ASP A 68 4.84 -18.03 15.97
C ASP A 68 3.82 -19.18 16.04
N GLN A 69 2.55 -18.87 16.33
CA GLN A 69 1.50 -19.88 16.34
C GLN A 69 1.26 -20.52 14.96
N VAL A 70 1.27 -19.71 13.90
CA VAL A 70 1.17 -20.22 12.51
C VAL A 70 2.38 -21.09 12.16
N GLN A 71 3.59 -20.70 12.61
CA GLN A 71 4.78 -21.50 12.44
C GLN A 71 4.70 -22.84 13.19
N PHE A 72 4.22 -22.84 14.44
CA PHE A 72 4.02 -24.07 15.21
C PHE A 72 3.01 -25.01 14.55
N PHE A 73 1.96 -24.46 13.94
CA PHE A 73 1.04 -25.27 13.15
C PHE A 73 1.70 -25.87 11.90
N ASP A 74 2.46 -25.07 11.15
CA ASP A 74 3.19 -25.54 9.97
C ASP A 74 4.23 -26.64 10.30
N ASP A 75 5.00 -26.46 11.37
CA ASP A 75 6.05 -27.40 11.78
C ASP A 75 5.49 -28.64 12.50
N GLY A 76 4.46 -28.45 13.33
CA GLY A 76 3.86 -29.49 14.15
C GLY A 76 2.83 -30.34 13.42
N VAL A 77 2.01 -29.72 12.55
CA VAL A 77 0.90 -30.40 11.86
C VAL A 77 1.23 -30.57 10.39
N THR A 78 1.37 -29.48 9.63
CA THR A 78 1.47 -29.52 8.16
C THR A 78 2.66 -30.36 7.71
N LYS A 79 3.86 -30.09 8.24
CA LYS A 79 5.08 -30.81 7.87
C LYS A 79 5.02 -32.29 8.23
N LYS A 80 4.48 -32.63 9.41
CA LYS A 80 4.37 -34.02 9.87
C LYS A 80 3.36 -34.79 9.03
N PHE A 81 2.21 -34.18 8.73
CA PHE A 81 1.17 -34.77 7.91
C PHE A 81 1.64 -35.06 6.48
N ILE A 82 2.25 -34.06 5.82
CA ILE A 82 2.78 -34.26 4.46
C ILE A 82 3.93 -35.27 4.46
N LYS A 83 4.75 -35.33 5.51
CA LYS A 83 5.80 -36.34 5.65
C LYS A 83 5.23 -37.75 5.79
N ALA A 84 4.15 -37.92 6.53
CA ALA A 84 3.46 -39.21 6.62
C ALA A 84 2.87 -39.62 5.25
N MET A 85 2.24 -38.70 4.52
CA MET A 85 1.75 -38.96 3.16
C MET A 85 2.88 -39.29 2.18
N TYR A 86 4.02 -38.63 2.31
CA TYR A 86 5.19 -38.90 1.50
C TYR A 86 5.73 -40.31 1.76
N PHE A 87 5.90 -40.71 3.03
CA PHE A 87 6.32 -42.08 3.37
C PHE A 87 5.32 -43.13 2.91
N TRP A 88 4.02 -42.86 3.03
CA TRP A 88 2.99 -43.73 2.48
C TRP A 88 3.12 -43.88 0.96
N ASN A 89 3.35 -42.79 0.22
CA ASN A 89 3.61 -42.86 -1.23
C ASN A 89 4.91 -43.59 -1.58
N MET A 90 5.95 -43.53 -0.74
CA MET A 90 7.19 -44.27 -0.96
C MET A 90 6.98 -45.79 -0.84
N GLU A 91 6.16 -46.22 0.10
CA GLU A 91 5.86 -47.64 0.31
C GLU A 91 4.96 -48.20 -0.80
N PHE A 92 3.83 -47.53 -1.09
CA PHE A 92 2.75 -48.13 -1.89
C PHE A 92 2.76 -47.76 -3.38
N ASN A 93 3.53 -46.75 -3.80
CA ASN A 93 3.52 -46.35 -5.22
C ASN A 93 4.38 -47.28 -6.09
N SER A 94 3.81 -47.76 -7.20
CA SER A 94 4.47 -48.67 -8.14
C SER A 94 5.51 -48.00 -9.04
N LYS A 95 5.50 -46.66 -9.14
CA LYS A 95 6.41 -45.90 -9.99
C LYS A 95 7.70 -45.58 -9.23
N ASP A 96 8.79 -46.27 -9.54
CA ASP A 96 10.07 -46.04 -8.86
C ASP A 96 10.69 -44.66 -9.17
N ARG A 97 10.40 -44.11 -10.37
CA ARG A 97 10.91 -42.79 -10.80
C ARG A 97 10.51 -41.61 -9.91
N ILE A 98 9.44 -41.74 -9.14
CA ILE A 98 8.96 -40.66 -8.24
C ILE A 98 9.46 -40.84 -6.80
N LYS A 99 10.15 -41.96 -6.53
CA LYS A 99 10.76 -42.23 -5.23
C LYS A 99 12.13 -41.56 -5.22
N GLY A 100 12.24 -40.49 -4.45
CA GLY A 100 13.47 -39.72 -4.31
C GLY A 100 13.52 -39.07 -2.95
N ASP A 101 14.71 -38.73 -2.47
CA ASP A 101 14.92 -38.08 -1.17
C ASP A 101 14.46 -36.61 -1.23
N PHE A 102 13.22 -36.37 -0.79
CA PHE A 102 12.64 -35.03 -0.78
C PHE A 102 12.52 -34.51 0.64
N ASN A 103 13.06 -33.31 0.85
CA ASN A 103 12.86 -32.58 2.10
C ASN A 103 11.59 -31.72 2.01
N ILE A 104 10.66 -31.94 2.93
CA ILE A 104 9.38 -31.24 2.98
C ILE A 104 9.55 -29.96 3.80
N VAL A 105 9.28 -28.81 3.16
CA VAL A 105 9.35 -27.49 3.79
C VAL A 105 8.00 -26.81 3.67
N ALA A 106 7.33 -26.58 4.81
CA ALA A 106 6.15 -25.73 4.86
C ALA A 106 6.58 -24.26 4.65
N ARG A 107 5.97 -23.60 3.66
CA ARG A 107 6.30 -22.20 3.31
C ARG A 107 5.22 -21.20 3.75
N GLY A 108 4.10 -21.64 4.30
CA GLY A 108 2.95 -20.79 4.62
C GLY A 108 3.34 -19.64 5.55
N SER A 109 3.75 -19.99 6.76
CA SER A 109 4.32 -19.08 7.77
C SER A 109 5.43 -18.18 7.21
N LYS A 110 6.46 -18.79 6.58
CA LYS A 110 7.62 -18.06 6.06
C LYS A 110 7.26 -17.06 4.97
N SER A 111 6.33 -17.41 4.08
CA SER A 111 5.89 -16.52 3.00
C SER A 111 5.16 -15.30 3.53
N LEU A 112 4.34 -15.48 4.58
CA LEU A 112 3.61 -14.39 5.22
C LEU A 112 4.57 -13.42 5.94
N ILE A 113 5.50 -13.97 6.72
CA ILE A 113 6.52 -13.17 7.43
C ILE A 113 7.41 -12.42 6.44
N ALA A 114 7.85 -13.10 5.37
CA ALA A 114 8.66 -12.46 4.34
C ALA A 114 7.92 -11.31 3.65
N LYS A 115 6.62 -11.48 3.38
CA LYS A 115 5.79 -10.43 2.77
C LYS A 115 5.68 -9.19 3.67
N GLU A 116 5.52 -9.38 4.97
CA GLU A 116 5.46 -8.27 5.93
C GLU A 116 6.81 -7.57 6.12
N VAL A 117 7.90 -8.33 6.29
CA VAL A 117 9.25 -7.75 6.40
C VAL A 117 9.60 -6.97 5.13
N LYS A 118 9.25 -7.50 3.96
CA LYS A 118 9.45 -6.81 2.68
C LYS A 118 8.62 -5.53 2.61
N MET A 119 7.37 -5.56 3.08
CA MET A 119 6.50 -4.38 3.16
C MET A 119 7.10 -3.30 4.06
N GLU A 120 7.60 -3.68 5.24
CA GLU A 120 8.23 -2.76 6.18
C GLU A 120 9.49 -2.13 5.58
N GLN A 121 10.37 -2.95 5.00
CA GLN A 121 11.61 -2.49 4.37
C GLN A 121 11.35 -1.54 3.20
N ILE A 122 10.38 -1.85 2.33
CA ILE A 122 10.05 -0.96 1.21
C ILE A 122 9.49 0.37 1.72
N ASN A 123 8.63 0.36 2.74
CA ASN A 123 8.11 1.61 3.31
C ASN A 123 9.22 2.46 3.96
N GLN A 124 10.13 1.83 4.72
CA GLN A 124 11.31 2.53 5.26
C GLN A 124 12.20 3.10 4.15
N PHE A 125 12.43 2.31 3.10
CA PHE A 125 13.21 2.74 1.95
C PHE A 125 12.55 3.92 1.22
N LEU A 126 11.23 3.88 1.00
CA LEU A 126 10.48 4.98 0.38
C LEU A 126 10.53 6.28 1.21
N ALA A 127 10.51 6.16 2.54
CA ALA A 127 10.63 7.32 3.43
C ALA A 127 12.03 7.94 3.38
N LEU A 128 13.08 7.12 3.40
CA LEU A 128 14.48 7.60 3.34
C LEU A 128 14.83 8.23 1.99
N THR A 129 14.24 7.71 0.92
CA THR A 129 14.52 8.12 -0.46
C THR A 129 13.52 9.13 -1.01
N ASN A 130 12.85 9.85 -0.12
CA ASN A 130 11.95 10.94 -0.47
C ASN A 130 12.67 12.29 -0.64
N ASN A 131 13.94 12.26 -1.03
CA ASN A 131 14.78 13.44 -1.23
C ASN A 131 14.98 13.69 -2.73
N GLU A 132 15.06 14.95 -3.17
CA GLU A 132 15.22 15.31 -4.59
C GLU A 132 16.49 14.76 -5.23
N ILE A 133 17.55 14.56 -4.44
CA ILE A 133 18.83 13.98 -4.88
C ILE A 133 18.66 12.48 -5.18
N ASP A 134 18.08 11.73 -4.25
CA ASP A 134 17.93 10.27 -4.37
C ASP A 134 16.86 9.89 -5.38
N MET A 135 15.85 10.75 -5.57
CA MET A 135 14.75 10.52 -6.51
C MET A 135 15.22 10.37 -7.96
N GLN A 136 16.36 10.97 -8.33
CA GLN A 136 16.93 10.83 -9.67
C GLN A 136 17.63 9.49 -9.91
N TYR A 137 18.08 8.82 -8.85
CA TYR A 137 18.79 7.54 -8.93
C TYR A 137 17.86 6.33 -8.76
N ILE A 138 16.61 6.55 -8.37
CA ILE A 138 15.69 5.50 -7.94
C ILE A 138 14.53 5.34 -8.93
N LYS A 139 14.34 4.11 -9.41
CA LYS A 139 13.19 3.70 -10.20
C LYS A 139 11.95 3.54 -9.33
N ARG A 140 11.26 4.66 -9.08
CA ARG A 140 10.03 4.70 -8.26
C ARG A 140 8.90 3.85 -8.87
N ASP A 141 8.85 3.71 -10.18
CA ASP A 141 7.90 2.88 -10.91
C ASP A 141 8.01 1.40 -10.50
N VAL A 142 9.23 0.85 -10.44
CA VAL A 142 9.47 -0.54 -10.05
C VAL A 142 9.11 -0.76 -8.57
N LEU A 143 9.44 0.20 -7.71
CA LEU A 143 9.08 0.13 -6.29
C LEU A 143 7.57 0.18 -6.05
N LEU A 144 6.86 1.03 -6.79
CA LEU A 144 5.39 1.11 -6.69
C LEU A 144 4.74 -0.19 -7.19
N ARG A 145 5.28 -0.82 -8.23
CA ARG A 145 4.82 -2.14 -8.73
C ARG A 145 5.03 -3.23 -7.70
N GLU A 146 6.21 -3.30 -7.11
CA GLU A 146 6.53 -4.26 -6.06
C GLU A 146 5.64 -4.03 -4.81
N LEU A 147 5.40 -2.77 -4.44
CA LEU A 147 4.50 -2.44 -3.35
C LEU A 147 3.04 -2.87 -3.65
N ALA A 148 2.57 -2.66 -4.88
CA ALA A 148 1.24 -3.10 -5.30
C ALA A 148 1.13 -4.64 -5.40
N GLU A 149 2.19 -5.34 -5.77
CA GLU A 149 2.25 -6.81 -5.73
C GLU A 149 2.11 -7.30 -4.28
N ILE A 150 2.81 -6.66 -3.34
CA ILE A 150 2.70 -6.98 -1.91
C ILE A 150 1.28 -6.67 -1.38
N PHE A 151 0.63 -5.59 -1.82
CA PHE A 151 -0.75 -5.34 -1.40
C PHE A 151 -1.81 -6.13 -2.20
N ASP A 152 -1.39 -7.00 -3.12
CA ASP A 152 -2.28 -7.71 -4.05
C ASP A 152 -3.18 -6.76 -4.88
N LEU A 153 -2.72 -5.53 -5.11
CA LEU A 153 -3.42 -4.46 -5.85
C LEU A 153 -3.11 -4.42 -7.35
N ASP A 154 -2.12 -5.19 -7.80
CA ASP A 154 -1.65 -5.21 -9.20
C ASP A 154 -2.77 -5.51 -10.21
N LYS A 155 -3.73 -6.38 -9.85
CA LYS A 155 -4.83 -6.79 -10.73
C LYS A 155 -5.88 -5.71 -11.00
N LEU A 156 -5.84 -4.59 -10.27
CA LEU A 156 -6.83 -3.51 -10.38
C LEU A 156 -6.37 -2.37 -11.30
N GLY A 157 -5.17 -2.44 -11.89
CA GLY A 157 -4.69 -1.42 -12.83
C GLY A 157 -4.43 -0.05 -12.18
N PHE A 158 -4.19 -0.02 -10.87
CA PHE A 158 -3.93 1.23 -10.13
C PHE A 158 -2.62 1.93 -10.54
N ILE A 159 -1.66 1.17 -11.06
CA ILE A 159 -0.38 1.69 -11.54
C ILE A 159 -0.51 2.01 -13.02
N ARG A 160 -0.39 3.30 -13.36
CA ARG A 160 -0.37 3.78 -14.73
C ARG A 160 0.74 3.11 -15.52
N SER A 161 0.45 2.72 -16.75
CA SER A 161 1.47 2.20 -17.66
C SER A 161 2.49 3.29 -18.01
N GLU A 162 3.71 2.90 -18.40
CA GLU A 162 4.74 3.87 -18.82
C GLU A 162 4.25 4.78 -19.95
N ALA A 163 3.43 4.24 -20.87
CA ALA A 163 2.80 4.98 -21.95
C ALA A 163 1.79 6.04 -21.44
N GLU A 164 0.98 5.72 -20.44
CA GLU A 164 0.04 6.67 -19.83
C GLU A 164 0.76 7.74 -19.00
N VAL A 165 1.88 7.39 -18.36
CA VAL A 165 2.70 8.37 -17.62
C VAL A 165 3.37 9.33 -18.60
N ALA A 166 3.94 8.84 -19.69
CA ALA A 166 4.54 9.68 -20.73
C ALA A 166 3.50 10.63 -21.36
N LYS A 167 2.29 10.14 -21.64
CA LYS A 167 1.20 10.96 -22.15
C LYS A 167 0.77 12.02 -21.13
N ASN A 168 0.60 11.67 -19.86
CA ASN A 168 0.26 12.64 -18.81
C ASN A 168 1.37 13.68 -18.59
N GLN A 169 2.64 13.30 -18.68
CA GLN A 169 3.77 14.23 -18.59
C GLN A 169 3.81 15.18 -19.80
N ALA A 170 3.57 14.66 -21.01
CA ALA A 170 3.48 15.48 -22.21
C ALA A 170 2.27 16.45 -22.16
N ASP A 171 1.12 15.98 -21.69
CA ASP A 171 -0.09 16.79 -21.51
C ASP A 171 0.11 17.85 -20.41
N GLN A 172 0.82 17.53 -19.33
CA GLN A 172 1.22 18.49 -18.29
C GLN A 172 2.20 19.55 -18.81
N GLN A 173 3.20 19.16 -19.61
CA GLN A 173 4.13 20.10 -20.22
C GLN A 173 3.45 20.98 -21.28
N ALA A 174 2.52 20.42 -22.06
CA ALA A 174 1.76 21.18 -23.04
C ALA A 174 0.77 22.15 -22.39
N SER A 175 0.15 21.78 -21.27
CA SER A 175 -0.72 22.68 -20.50
C SER A 175 0.05 23.76 -19.74
N ALA A 176 1.23 23.46 -19.20
CA ALA A 176 2.13 24.45 -18.62
C ALA A 176 2.61 25.48 -19.66
N LYS A 177 3.06 25.03 -20.83
CA LYS A 177 3.44 25.94 -21.93
C LYS A 177 2.27 26.79 -22.42
N ARG A 178 1.06 26.21 -22.57
CA ARG A 178 -0.13 26.99 -22.95
C ARG A 178 -0.51 28.03 -21.89
N GLN A 179 -0.27 27.77 -20.61
CA GLN A 179 -0.49 28.74 -19.53
C GLN A 179 0.53 29.87 -19.57
N GLU A 180 1.81 29.57 -19.85
CA GLU A 180 2.85 30.57 -20.06
C GLU A 180 2.55 31.43 -21.31
N ASP A 181 2.20 30.80 -22.43
CA ASP A 181 1.83 31.51 -23.67
C ASP A 181 0.59 32.40 -23.47
N HIS A 182 -0.42 31.92 -22.73
CA HIS A 182 -1.60 32.72 -22.41
C HIS A 182 -1.28 33.89 -21.48
N ALA A 183 -0.36 33.72 -20.52
CA ALA A 183 0.07 34.79 -19.62
C ALA A 183 0.83 35.89 -20.39
N ILE A 184 1.73 35.50 -21.29
CA ILE A 184 2.48 36.43 -22.14
C ILE A 184 1.54 37.18 -23.10
N LEU A 185 0.53 36.50 -23.66
CA LEU A 185 -0.48 37.14 -24.51
C LEU A 185 -1.36 38.14 -23.76
N LEU A 186 -1.76 37.82 -22.52
CA LEU A 186 -2.52 38.72 -21.65
C LEU A 186 -1.69 39.95 -21.25
N GLU A 187 -0.39 39.78 -21.01
CA GLU A 187 0.53 40.88 -20.73
C GLU A 187 0.77 41.76 -21.96
N ALA A 188 0.90 41.16 -23.15
CA ALA A 188 0.99 41.88 -24.42
C ALA A 188 -0.29 42.66 -24.75
N MET A 189 -1.49 42.09 -24.55
CA MET A 189 -2.76 42.81 -24.70
C MET A 189 -2.91 43.97 -23.68
N LYS A 190 -2.40 43.78 -22.45
CA LYS A 190 -2.37 44.85 -21.45
C LYS A 190 -1.40 45.97 -21.86
N ALA A 191 -0.28 45.64 -22.49
CA ALA A 191 0.65 46.61 -23.09
C ALA A 191 0.03 47.32 -24.32
N GLU A 192 -0.78 46.63 -25.13
CA GLU A 192 -1.56 47.24 -26.22
C GLU A 192 -2.57 48.27 -25.73
N SER A 193 -3.21 48.06 -24.56
CA SER A 193 -4.14 49.05 -23.98
C SER A 193 -3.44 50.34 -23.51
N SER A 194 -2.11 50.34 -23.44
CA SER A 194 -1.29 51.47 -22.98
C SER A 194 -0.83 52.38 -24.13
N GLY A 195 -1.21 52.06 -25.38
CA GLY A 195 -0.90 52.84 -26.57
C GLY A 195 0.55 52.64 -27.03
N HIS A 196 0.75 52.21 -28.29
CA HIS A 196 1.70 52.72 -29.29
C HIS A 196 1.71 51.77 -30.53
N SER A 197 1.30 52.35 -31.67
CA SER A 197 1.41 51.98 -33.10
C SER A 197 1.32 50.49 -33.59
N PRO A 198 0.47 50.19 -34.61
CA PRO A 198 0.23 48.84 -35.17
C PRO A 198 1.42 48.07 -35.81
N ASP A 199 2.56 48.72 -36.09
CA ASP A 199 3.65 48.10 -36.87
C ASP A 199 4.55 47.13 -36.08
N ALA A 200 4.56 47.19 -34.74
CA ALA A 200 5.35 46.29 -33.91
C ALA A 200 4.65 44.93 -33.69
N VAL A 201 3.33 44.89 -33.87
CA VAL A 201 2.48 43.73 -33.62
C VAL A 201 2.60 42.70 -34.76
N GLU A 202 2.61 43.15 -36.02
CA GLU A 202 2.79 42.26 -37.17
C GLU A 202 4.16 41.56 -37.17
N LYS A 203 5.20 42.27 -36.74
CA LYS A 203 6.56 41.73 -36.67
C LYS A 203 6.71 40.69 -35.55
N THR A 204 5.94 40.83 -34.47
CA THR A 204 5.92 39.87 -33.36
C THR A 204 5.09 38.64 -33.71
N ILE A 205 3.99 38.80 -34.46
CA ILE A 205 3.16 37.70 -34.97
C ILE A 205 3.91 36.87 -36.02
N GLN A 206 4.69 37.51 -36.90
CA GLN A 206 5.48 36.80 -37.93
C GLN A 206 6.70 36.07 -37.37
N LEU A 207 7.31 36.55 -36.28
CA LEU A 207 8.47 35.90 -35.66
C LEU A 207 8.09 34.64 -34.85
N PHE A 208 6.84 34.56 -34.37
CA PHE A 208 6.33 33.45 -33.56
C PHE A 208 5.42 32.45 -34.29
N GLY A 209 5.23 32.58 -35.60
CA GLY A 209 4.69 31.50 -36.46
C GLY A 209 3.31 30.96 -36.05
N ILE A 210 2.41 31.81 -35.57
CA ILE A 210 1.03 31.40 -35.24
C ILE A 210 0.21 31.36 -36.54
N GLN A 211 -0.06 30.16 -37.07
CA GLN A 211 -1.08 29.95 -38.10
C GLN A 211 -2.47 30.25 -37.52
N THR A 212 -3.22 31.10 -38.20
CA THR A 212 -4.61 31.44 -37.88
C THR A 212 -5.52 30.22 -38.02
N PRO A 213 -6.33 29.86 -37.00
CA PRO A 213 -7.28 28.76 -37.12
C PRO A 213 -8.55 29.27 -37.80
N GLY A 214 -8.71 29.01 -39.11
CA GLY A 214 -9.93 29.36 -39.82
C GLY A 214 -9.86 29.28 -41.34
N GLY A 215 -9.64 28.09 -41.90
CA GLY A 215 -9.83 27.82 -43.33
C GLY A 215 -10.21 26.35 -43.56
N PRO A 216 -11.13 26.03 -44.49
CA PRO A 216 -11.63 24.66 -44.66
C PRO A 216 -10.52 23.71 -45.11
N PRO A 217 -10.60 22.41 -44.77
CA PRO A 217 -9.51 21.47 -44.98
C PRO A 217 -9.19 21.31 -46.47
N GLN A 218 -7.98 21.71 -46.88
CA GLN A 218 -7.48 21.44 -48.23
C GLN A 218 -7.02 19.98 -48.34
N ASN A 219 -7.64 19.27 -49.28
CA ASN A 219 -7.42 17.87 -49.59
C ASN A 219 -6.01 17.69 -50.21
N PRO A 220 -5.14 16.77 -49.74
CA PRO A 220 -3.72 16.70 -50.10
C PRO A 220 -3.38 16.34 -51.57
N ASN A 221 -4.37 16.19 -52.46
CA ASN A 221 -4.14 15.71 -53.83
C ASN A 221 -4.20 16.79 -54.94
N GLN A 222 -4.25 18.09 -54.64
CA GLN A 222 -4.33 19.15 -55.68
C GLN A 222 -3.03 19.94 -55.95
N VAL A 223 -1.92 19.62 -55.27
CA VAL A 223 -0.67 20.40 -55.40
C VAL A 223 0.25 19.92 -56.55
N GLN A 224 -0.02 18.77 -57.17
CA GLN A 224 0.88 18.23 -58.21
C GLN A 224 0.60 18.68 -59.65
N GLU A 225 -0.46 19.46 -59.93
CA GLU A 225 -0.85 19.75 -61.32
C GLU A 225 -0.59 21.20 -61.80
N ARG A 226 0.24 21.97 -61.09
CA ARG A 226 0.62 23.33 -61.51
C ARG A 226 2.11 23.58 -61.69
N ILE A 227 2.88 22.52 -61.97
CA ILE A 227 4.23 22.63 -62.52
C ILE A 227 4.43 21.53 -63.58
N ALA A 228 3.87 21.77 -64.76
CA ALA A 228 4.30 21.24 -66.06
C ALA A 228 3.73 22.15 -67.16
#